data_AF-A0A3C0TH09-F1
#
_entry.id   AF-A0A3C0TH09-F1
#
_cell.length_a   1.000
_cell.length_b   1.000
_cell.length_c   1.000
_cell.angle_alpha   90.00
_cell.angle_beta   90.00
_cell.angle_gamma   90.00
#
_symmetry.space_group_name_H-M   'P 1'
#
loop_
_entity.id
_entity.type
_entity.pdbx_description
1 polymer ?
#
loop_
_entity_poly.entity_id
_entity_poly.type
_entity_poly.pdbx_seq_one_letter_code
_entity_poly.pdbx_strand_id
1 'polypeptide(L)' 'GCVVNGPGEAAEADLGIAGGKKEGLLIRGGRVIKKLPESELLDAFEQELKGMIG' A
#
# COMPACT_ATOMS: atom_id res chain seq x y z
N GLY A 1 -18.28 0.36 1.05
CA GLY A 1 -17.04 -0.38 1.33
C GLY A 1 -15.91 0.61 1.35
N CYS A 2 -15.47 1.00 2.55
CA CYS A 2 -14.23 1.75 2.73
C CYS A 2 -13.21 0.71 3.19
N VAL A 3 -12.47 0.13 2.26
CA VAL A 3 -11.27 -0.65 2.58
C VAL A 3 -10.09 0.29 2.39
N VAL A 4 -10.06 1.36 3.18
CA VAL A 4 -8.88 2.17 3.41
C VAL A 4 -8.94 2.70 4.83
N ASN A 5 -7.91 2.40 5.61
CA ASN A 5 -7.56 3.15 6.79
C ASN A 5 -7.08 4.53 6.32
N GLY A 6 -7.55 5.60 6.95
CA GLY A 6 -7.17 6.95 6.56
C GLY A 6 -5.64 7.13 6.65
N PRO A 7 -5.06 8.17 6.00
CA PRO A 7 -3.63 8.47 6.10
C PRO A 7 -3.12 8.63 7.55
N GLY A 8 -4.02 8.89 8.52
CA GLY A 8 -3.70 8.91 9.96
C GLY A 8 -3.56 7.54 10.62
N GLU A 9 -4.25 6.50 10.14
CA GLU A 9 -4.12 5.11 10.62
C GLU A 9 -2.98 4.37 9.89
N ALA A 10 -2.66 4.78 8.66
CA ALA A 10 -1.47 4.32 7.92
C ALA A 10 -0.16 4.97 8.41
N ALA A 11 -0.23 5.96 9.31
CA ALA A 11 0.94 6.57 9.94
C ALA A 11 1.56 5.66 11.02
N GLU A 12 0.79 4.69 11.54
CA GLU A 12 1.26 3.68 12.50
C GLU A 12 1.71 2.37 11.81
N ALA A 13 1.40 2.20 10.52
CA ALA A 13 1.79 1.04 9.73
C ALA A 13 3.05 1.35 8.91
N ASP A 14 4.07 0.48 8.99
CA ASP A 14 5.28 0.65 8.19
C ASP A 14 4.99 0.57 6.69
N LEU A 15 3.97 -0.18 6.26
CA LEU A 15 3.57 -0.40 4.87
C LEU A 15 2.04 -0.47 4.72
N GLY A 16 1.49 0.14 3.65
CA GLY A 16 0.06 0.11 3.31
C GLY A 16 -0.20 0.34 1.82
N ILE A 17 -1.43 0.09 1.37
CA ILE A 17 -1.88 0.36 -0.02
C ILE A 17 -3.18 1.16 -0.04
N ALA A 18 -3.34 2.01 -1.05
CA ALA A 18 -4.58 2.72 -1.34
C ALA A 18 -5.04 2.41 -2.77
N GLY A 19 -6.23 1.83 -2.91
CA GLY A 19 -6.83 1.50 -4.20
C GLY A 19 -7.65 2.66 -4.78
N GLY A 20 -7.56 2.86 -6.09
CA GLY A 20 -8.30 3.85 -6.88
C GLY A 20 -8.83 3.24 -8.18
N LYS A 21 -9.53 4.04 -9.00
CA LYS A 21 -10.45 3.55 -10.05
C LYS A 21 -9.84 2.62 -11.13
N LYS A 22 -8.50 2.53 -11.26
CA LYS A 22 -7.72 1.55 -12.06
C LYS A 22 -6.26 1.40 -11.58
N GLU A 23 -5.92 2.01 -10.47
CA GLU A 23 -4.55 2.25 -10.05
C GLU A 23 -4.51 2.26 -8.53
N GLY A 24 -3.41 1.78 -7.97
CA GLY A 24 -3.16 1.75 -6.55
C GLY A 24 -1.85 2.43 -6.19
N LEU A 25 -1.80 2.92 -4.97
CA LEU A 25 -0.64 3.56 -4.37
C LEU A 25 -0.12 2.65 -3.26
N LEU A 26 1.18 2.36 -3.28
CA LEU A 26 1.91 1.72 -2.22
C LEU A 26 2.51 2.81 -1.33
N ILE A 27 2.23 2.75 -0.04
CA ILE A 27 2.54 3.76 0.97
C ILE A 27 3.44 3.12 2.02
N ARG A 28 4.53 3.76 2.38
CA ARG A 28 5.46 3.31 3.43
C ARG A 28 5.77 4.48 4.36
N GLY A 29 5.58 4.30 5.66
CA GLY A 29 5.76 5.36 6.67
C GLY A 29 5.00 6.66 6.32
N GLY A 30 3.77 6.52 5.85
CA GLY A 30 2.93 7.66 5.42
C GLY A 30 3.33 8.35 4.10
N ARG A 31 4.30 7.81 3.34
CA ARG A 31 4.71 8.36 2.03
C ARG A 31 4.44 7.39 0.89
N VAL A 32 3.93 7.89 -0.23
CA VAL A 32 3.75 7.07 -1.45
C VAL A 32 5.12 6.71 -2.00
N ILE A 33 5.42 5.40 -2.09
CA ILE A 33 6.67 4.87 -2.65
C ILE A 33 6.50 4.31 -4.06
N LYS A 34 5.29 3.88 -4.42
CA LYS A 34 5.01 3.29 -5.73
C LYS A 34 3.57 3.54 -6.17
N LYS A 35 3.36 3.68 -7.47
CA LYS A 35 2.04 3.72 -8.10
C LYS A 35 1.99 2.63 -9.16
N LEU A 36 0.99 1.76 -9.05
CA LEU A 36 0.89 0.52 -9.82
C LEU A 36 -0.56 0.35 -10.30
N PRO A 37 -0.83 -0.41 -11.37
CA PRO A 37 -2.19 -0.83 -11.66
C PRO A 37 -2.73 -1.71 -10.52
N GLU A 38 -4.06 -1.70 -10.31
CA GLU A 38 -4.71 -2.46 -9.23
C GLU A 38 -4.33 -3.96 -9.26
N SER A 39 -4.19 -4.54 -10.45
CA SER A 39 -3.81 -5.94 -10.65
C SER A 39 -2.41 -6.28 -10.13
N GLU A 40 -1.50 -5.30 -10.06
CA GLU A 40 -0.12 -5.49 -9.56
C GLU A 40 0.04 -4.97 -8.12
N LEU A 41 -0.95 -4.24 -7.59
CA LEU A 41 -0.87 -3.60 -6.28
C LEU A 41 -0.72 -4.61 -5.15
N LEU A 42 -1.49 -5.71 -5.20
CA LEU A 42 -1.47 -6.75 -4.20
C LEU A 42 -0.14 -7.52 -4.22
N ASP A 43 0.32 -7.89 -5.41
CA ASP A 43 1.57 -8.64 -5.60
C ASP A 43 2.77 -7.82 -5.12
N ALA A 44 2.82 -6.53 -5.47
CA ALA A 44 3.86 -5.63 -5.00
C ALA A 44 3.84 -5.41 -3.48
N PHE A 45 2.65 -5.40 -2.87
CA PHE A 45 2.50 -5.30 -1.42
C PHE A 45 3.03 -6.56 -0.71
N GLU A 46 2.70 -7.74 -1.21
CA GLU A 46 3.23 -9.01 -0.70
C GLU A 46 4.75 -9.13 -0.85
N GLN A 47 5.31 -8.64 -1.97
CA GLN A 47 6.76 -8.61 -2.19
C GLN A 47 7.47 -7.72 -1.16
N GLU A 48 6.96 -6.51 -0.92
CA GLU A 48 7.52 -5.62 0.11
C GLU A 48 7.40 -6.23 1.51
N LEU A 49 6.25 -6.83 1.85
CA LEU A 49 6.05 -7.54 3.13
C LEU A 49 7.08 -8.66 3.34
N LYS A 50 7.31 -9.50 2.33
CA LYS A 50 8.31 -10.57 2.38
C LYS A 50 9.73 -10.03 2.55
N GLY A 51 10.04 -8.89 1.93
CA GLY A 51 11.33 -8.22 2.09
C GLY A 51 11.55 -7.58 3.47
N MET A 52 10.49 -7.29 4.23
CA MET A 52 10.56 -6.69 5.56
C MET A 52 10.67 -7.71 6.69
N ILE A 53 10.29 -8.97 6.45
CA ILE A 53 10.30 -10.06 7.45
C ILE A 53 11.59 -10.92 7.33
N GLY A 54 12.50 -10.55 6.43
CA GLY A 54 13.79 -11.23 6.18
C GLY A 54 14.96 -10.69 6.98
#